data_AF-A0AAQ4PLK6-F1
#
_entry.id   AF-A0AAQ4PLK6-F1
#
_cell.length_a   1.000
_cell.length_b   1.000
_cell.length_c   1.000
_cell.angle_alpha   90.00
_cell.angle_beta   90.00
_cell.angle_gamma   90.00
#
_symmetry.space_group_name_H-M   'P 1'
#
loop_
_entity.id
_entity.type
_entity.pdbx_description
1 polymer ?
#
loop_
_entity_poly.entity_id
_entity_poly.type
_entity_poly.pdbx_seq_one_letter_code
_entity_poly.pdbx_strand_id
1 'polypeptide(L)'
;MVQQVLLFFSRFLSQIQRPLLQLVNVYRPVQKLIGLCALPGSQTEAEEAQFLLVVCSRVKQDPPTLRNILQIVDKPAATALASDQSQSSNHRTEPPPPPSQSDSSTGSRVQSESGLLWALLQLASSARGSVALKAFEGLLLLSALQDESSGEILSDQTLLGELLAGRLLQLYSLLPMEALDPGEVQSWPHTPWSSQFSRWSSDLRSVAAASDHMTNFFSWLDFLDHMMEEAPQVLARKLAHCVHQIWMFDVLQPQLLHMCEQVVLVSTSILCAAVRFVRSRSLLDQLVHFLLRTNTLSPLLLQRCDHISDQISFASLSLVDELLQKPHEDVLDVLVLSFLQSRSYLSPQEDRWTESNEAHEDSNGLEEDPFFSESLLFSESQLILPPPPRCSSSSAPLSGLGSAANVVNSFLCLVPVQVRSAQLIQEGGYESYVHDAHTQVTECRALSRSWNWTLSLPAPSAGEGEEFFEGPLLKVLLDRLGRVLEQVDVHLSVLCDDLPVHLCVL
;
A
#
# COMPACT_ATOMS: atom_id res chain seq x y z
N MET A 1 28.02 20.15 -30.92
CA MET A 1 27.12 21.32 -31.07
C MET A 1 25.88 21.21 -30.18
N VAL A 2 25.20 20.05 -30.10
CA VAL A 2 23.97 19.86 -29.28
C VAL A 2 24.14 20.29 -27.81
N GLN A 3 25.25 19.92 -27.16
CA GLN A 3 25.57 20.35 -25.79
C GLN A 3 25.49 21.87 -25.57
N GLN A 4 26.10 22.66 -26.47
CA GLN A 4 26.11 24.13 -26.37
C GLN A 4 24.71 24.71 -26.57
N VAL A 5 23.90 24.09 -27.43
CA VAL A 5 22.49 24.48 -27.63
C VAL A 5 21.66 24.19 -26.38
N LEU A 6 21.81 23.02 -25.76
CA LEU A 6 21.11 22.68 -24.51
C LEU A 6 21.50 23.62 -23.37
N LEU A 7 22.78 23.95 -23.23
CA LEU A 7 23.26 24.91 -22.24
C LEU A 7 22.72 26.32 -22.48
N PHE A 8 22.70 26.77 -23.74
CA PHE A 8 22.11 28.05 -24.12
C PHE A 8 20.62 28.11 -23.75
N PHE A 9 19.84 27.11 -24.16
CA PHE A 9 18.40 27.07 -23.87
C PHE A 9 18.12 26.91 -22.37
N SER A 10 18.93 26.15 -21.64
CA SER A 10 18.80 26.04 -20.18
C SER A 10 18.99 27.39 -19.49
N ARG A 11 20.01 28.16 -19.89
CA ARG A 11 20.28 29.50 -19.35
C ARG A 11 19.23 30.52 -19.78
N PHE A 12 18.80 30.45 -21.04
CA PHE A 12 17.76 31.32 -21.58
C PHE A 12 16.45 31.11 -20.83
N LEU A 13 15.98 29.86 -20.73
CA LEU A 13 14.74 29.52 -20.03
C LEU A 13 14.80 29.85 -18.54
N SER A 14 15.95 29.66 -17.88
CA SER A 14 16.09 29.97 -16.45
C SER A 14 16.08 31.46 -16.14
N GLN A 15 16.61 32.31 -17.03
CA GLN A 15 16.71 33.77 -16.85
C GLN A 15 15.47 34.55 -17.31
N ILE A 16 14.57 33.92 -18.07
CA ILE A 16 13.34 34.57 -18.53
C ILE A 16 12.37 34.80 -17.36
N GLN A 17 11.94 36.05 -17.19
CA GLN A 17 10.96 36.46 -16.18
C GLN A 17 9.50 36.48 -16.70
N ARG A 18 9.26 36.42 -18.01
CA ARG A 18 7.92 36.44 -18.62
C ARG A 18 7.55 35.07 -19.19
N PRO A 19 6.26 34.65 -19.17
CA PRO A 19 5.84 33.35 -19.71
C PRO A 19 5.90 33.32 -21.25
N LEU A 20 7.11 33.12 -21.81
CA LEU A 20 7.34 33.06 -23.26
C LEU A 20 7.12 31.65 -23.84
N LEU A 21 7.00 30.62 -22.98
CA LEU A 21 6.76 29.23 -23.40
C LEU A 21 5.37 29.00 -23.98
N GLN A 22 4.48 29.98 -23.92
CA GLN A 22 3.20 29.96 -24.62
C GLN A 22 3.36 30.31 -26.12
N LEU A 23 4.48 30.94 -26.50
CA LEU A 23 4.72 31.37 -27.88
C LEU A 23 5.19 30.20 -28.75
N VAL A 24 4.55 30.02 -29.92
CA VAL A 24 4.88 28.98 -30.92
C VAL A 24 6.35 28.96 -31.31
N ASN A 25 6.97 30.13 -31.41
CA ASN A 25 8.37 30.29 -31.79
C ASN A 25 9.34 29.84 -30.71
N VAL A 26 8.88 29.63 -29.47
CA VAL A 26 9.70 29.21 -28.33
C VAL A 26 9.41 27.75 -28.00
N TYR A 27 8.14 27.35 -27.87
CA TYR A 27 7.84 25.97 -27.47
C TYR A 27 8.14 24.94 -28.57
N ARG A 28 8.01 25.26 -29.87
CA ARG A 28 8.34 24.29 -30.94
C ARG A 28 9.84 23.94 -30.98
N PRO A 29 10.78 24.89 -30.89
CA PRO A 29 12.20 24.55 -30.71
C PRO A 29 12.46 23.73 -29.44
N VAL A 30 11.80 24.07 -28.33
CA VAL A 30 11.92 23.33 -27.06
C VAL A 30 11.42 21.88 -27.22
N GLN A 31 10.26 21.66 -27.85
CA GLN A 31 9.74 20.32 -28.18
C GLN A 31 10.74 19.52 -29.01
N LYS A 32 11.33 20.14 -30.05
CA LYS A 32 12.34 19.47 -30.88
C LYS A 32 13.58 19.10 -30.07
N LEU A 33 14.02 19.97 -29.16
CA LEU A 33 15.15 19.68 -28.28
C LEU A 33 14.84 18.55 -27.29
N ILE A 34 13.63 18.52 -26.74
CA ILE A 34 13.16 17.42 -25.88
C ILE A 34 13.23 16.09 -26.63
N GLY A 35 12.76 16.05 -27.88
CA GLY A 35 12.82 14.84 -28.71
C GLY A 35 14.23 14.39 -29.09
N LEU A 36 15.28 15.19 -28.80
CA LEU A 36 16.68 14.83 -29.00
C LEU A 36 17.38 14.40 -27.70
N CYS A 37 16.69 14.46 -26.56
CA CYS A 37 17.22 14.04 -25.27
C CYS A 37 17.05 12.53 -25.04
N ALA A 38 17.87 11.97 -24.15
CA ALA A 38 17.82 10.58 -23.70
C ALA A 38 18.00 9.53 -24.81
N LEU A 39 18.72 9.88 -25.88
CA LEU A 39 19.09 8.93 -26.93
C LEU A 39 20.16 7.94 -26.42
N PRO A 40 20.09 6.65 -26.80
CA PRO A 40 21.06 5.65 -26.37
C PRO A 40 22.50 6.06 -26.69
N GLY A 41 23.39 6.05 -25.69
CA GLY A 41 24.80 6.39 -25.87
C GLY A 41 25.12 7.89 -25.93
N SER A 42 24.18 8.76 -25.52
CA SER A 42 24.44 10.19 -25.41
C SER A 42 25.57 10.49 -24.42
N GLN A 43 26.50 11.35 -24.80
CA GLN A 43 27.54 11.86 -23.90
C GLN A 43 27.11 13.13 -23.15
N THR A 44 25.91 13.66 -23.45
CA THR A 44 25.39 14.94 -22.95
C THR A 44 24.26 14.79 -21.94
N GLU A 45 24.12 13.61 -21.31
CA GLU A 45 23.06 13.32 -20.35
C GLU A 45 22.95 14.36 -19.21
N ALA A 46 24.07 14.92 -18.76
CA ALA A 46 24.10 15.92 -17.70
C ALA A 46 23.46 17.25 -18.11
N GLU A 47 23.74 17.70 -19.33
CA GLU A 47 23.14 18.90 -19.92
C GLU A 47 21.69 18.66 -20.32
N GLU A 48 21.35 17.47 -20.81
CA GLU A 48 19.98 17.06 -21.12
C GLU A 48 19.11 17.06 -19.87
N ALA A 49 19.55 16.39 -18.79
CA ALA A 49 18.81 16.37 -17.53
C ALA A 49 18.65 17.77 -16.93
N GLN A 50 19.69 18.62 -17.02
CA GLN A 50 19.58 20.02 -16.60
C GLN A 50 18.55 20.80 -17.43
N PHE A 51 18.57 20.62 -18.75
CA PHE A 51 17.64 21.27 -19.66
C PHE A 51 16.19 20.85 -19.37
N LEU A 52 15.93 19.53 -19.26
CA LEU A 52 14.59 19.02 -18.97
C LEU A 52 14.09 19.48 -17.59
N LEU A 53 14.96 19.50 -16.57
CA LEU A 53 14.60 20.02 -15.25
C LEU A 53 14.20 21.50 -15.32
N VAL A 54 14.95 22.32 -16.08
CA VAL A 54 14.60 23.73 -16.29
C VAL A 54 13.24 23.85 -16.99
N VAL A 55 12.97 23.04 -18.01
CA VAL A 55 11.65 23.00 -18.67
C VAL A 55 10.54 22.66 -17.66
N CYS A 56 10.71 21.62 -16.84
CA CYS A 56 9.74 21.24 -15.80
C CYS A 56 9.52 22.37 -14.78
N SER A 57 10.59 23.06 -14.37
CA SER A 57 10.48 24.20 -13.46
C SER A 57 9.68 25.36 -14.05
N ARG A 58 9.79 25.60 -15.37
CA ARG A 58 9.01 26.63 -16.06
C ARG A 58 7.55 26.22 -16.23
N VAL A 59 7.29 24.95 -16.50
CA VAL A 59 5.93 24.40 -16.52
C VAL A 59 5.26 24.55 -15.16
N LYS A 60 5.98 24.31 -14.07
CA LYS A 60 5.47 24.55 -12.71
C LYS A 60 5.15 26.02 -12.43
N GLN A 61 5.90 26.95 -13.01
CA GLN A 61 5.64 28.39 -12.87
C GLN A 61 4.48 28.88 -13.76
N ASP A 62 4.24 28.20 -14.88
CA ASP A 62 3.17 28.52 -15.84
C ASP A 62 2.49 27.24 -16.35
N PRO A 63 1.59 26.62 -15.55
CA PRO A 63 0.93 25.36 -15.87
C PRO A 63 0.29 25.24 -17.26
N PRO A 64 -0.37 26.27 -17.86
CA PRO A 64 -0.97 26.13 -19.18
C PRO A 64 0.05 25.83 -20.30
N THR A 65 1.34 26.04 -20.07
CA THR A 65 2.40 25.66 -21.04
C THR A 65 2.58 24.15 -21.15
N LEU A 66 2.10 23.38 -20.18
CA LEU A 66 2.19 21.91 -20.17
C LEU A 66 1.59 21.30 -21.44
N ARG A 67 0.38 21.72 -21.83
CA ARG A 67 -0.31 21.23 -23.05
C ARG A 67 0.54 21.45 -24.30
N ASN A 68 1.14 22.64 -24.39
CA ASN A 68 2.00 23.00 -25.51
C ASN A 68 3.27 22.14 -25.52
N ILE A 69 3.88 21.83 -24.38
CA ILE A 69 5.14 21.07 -24.33
C ILE A 69 4.92 19.57 -24.55
N LEU A 70 3.82 19.00 -24.05
CA LEU A 70 3.49 17.58 -24.17
C LEU A 70 3.01 17.15 -25.56
N GLN A 71 2.93 18.07 -26.54
CA GLN A 71 2.48 17.77 -27.90
C GLN A 71 1.09 17.12 -27.93
N ILE A 72 0.19 17.51 -27.02
CA ILE A 72 -1.17 17.00 -27.02
C ILE A 72 -1.91 17.64 -28.19
N VAL A 73 -2.21 16.85 -29.21
CA VAL A 73 -2.98 17.31 -30.37
C VAL A 73 -4.44 17.42 -29.95
N ASP A 74 -5.01 18.62 -30.04
CA ASP A 74 -6.47 18.81 -29.95
C ASP A 74 -7.13 17.96 -31.03
N LYS A 75 -7.97 17.01 -30.64
CA LYS A 75 -8.89 16.34 -31.55
C LYS A 75 -9.99 17.37 -31.87
N PRO A 76 -10.09 17.94 -33.07
CA PRO A 76 -11.17 18.86 -33.35
C PRO A 76 -12.48 18.08 -33.35
N ALA A 77 -13.43 18.52 -32.51
CA ALA A 77 -14.81 18.08 -32.54
C ALA A 77 -15.42 18.45 -33.92
N ALA A 78 -15.35 17.53 -34.87
CA ALA A 78 -16.02 17.68 -36.16
C ALA A 78 -17.49 17.27 -36.03
N THR A 79 -18.32 18.28 -35.78
CA THR A 79 -19.64 18.50 -36.38
C THR A 79 -20.61 17.30 -36.49
N ALA A 80 -21.62 17.34 -35.62
CA ALA A 80 -22.96 16.92 -35.98
C ALA A 80 -23.46 17.70 -37.22
N LEU A 81 -24.01 16.98 -38.21
CA LEU A 81 -25.13 17.30 -39.12
C LEU A 81 -24.93 16.70 -40.52
N ALA A 82 -25.70 15.63 -40.80
CA ALA A 82 -26.25 15.15 -42.09
C ALA A 82 -26.30 13.61 -42.04
N SER A 83 -27.35 12.97 -41.52
CA SER A 83 -28.64 12.71 -42.19
C SER A 83 -28.51 12.06 -43.57
N ASP A 84 -28.49 10.72 -43.54
CA ASP A 84 -29.40 9.79 -44.22
C ASP A 84 -29.45 9.64 -45.76
N GLN A 85 -29.38 8.36 -46.16
CA GLN A 85 -30.02 7.68 -47.31
C GLN A 85 -29.33 7.55 -48.70
N SER A 86 -28.73 6.36 -48.86
CA SER A 86 -29.04 5.28 -49.85
C SER A 86 -28.71 5.37 -51.37
N GLN A 87 -27.81 4.44 -51.76
CA GLN A 87 -27.92 3.41 -52.84
C GLN A 87 -27.92 3.76 -54.35
N SER A 88 -26.91 3.25 -55.09
CA SER A 88 -26.97 2.27 -56.22
C SER A 88 -25.70 2.37 -57.11
N SER A 89 -24.82 1.35 -57.21
CA SER A 89 -24.71 0.28 -58.25
C SER A 89 -24.47 0.83 -59.69
N ASN A 90 -23.46 0.48 -60.52
CA ASN A 90 -22.87 -0.83 -60.87
C ASN A 90 -21.58 -0.71 -61.76
N HIS A 91 -20.69 -1.73 -61.66
CA HIS A 91 -19.77 -2.37 -62.65
C HIS A 91 -18.74 -1.52 -63.46
N ARG A 92 -17.49 -1.94 -63.78
CA ARG A 92 -16.94 -3.26 -64.20
C ARG A 92 -15.37 -3.27 -64.25
N THR A 93 -14.77 -4.36 -63.74
CA THR A 93 -13.56 -5.11 -64.18
C THR A 93 -12.19 -4.44 -64.45
N GLU A 94 -11.19 -4.70 -63.59
CA GLU A 94 -9.86 -5.28 -63.92
C GLU A 94 -9.09 -5.69 -62.64
N PRO A 95 -8.17 -6.70 -62.68
CA PRO A 95 -7.57 -7.31 -61.48
C PRO A 95 -6.35 -6.53 -60.95
N PRO A 96 -6.10 -6.51 -59.61
CA PRO A 96 -5.00 -5.76 -59.03
C PRO A 96 -3.65 -6.52 -59.04
N PRO A 97 -2.51 -5.82 -59.21
CA PRO A 97 -1.16 -6.33 -58.92
C PRO A 97 -0.89 -6.41 -57.41
N PRO A 98 0.16 -7.14 -56.94
CA PRO A 98 0.29 -7.64 -55.56
C PRO A 98 0.45 -6.52 -54.52
N PRO A 99 0.00 -6.75 -53.26
CA PRO A 99 -0.03 -5.72 -52.24
C PRO A 99 1.39 -5.35 -51.79
N SER A 100 1.84 -4.18 -52.22
CA SER A 100 2.92 -3.45 -51.56
C SER A 100 2.43 -2.95 -50.21
N GLN A 101 3.24 -3.24 -49.20
CA GLN A 101 3.12 -2.80 -47.82
C GLN A 101 2.68 -1.33 -47.77
N SER A 102 1.47 -1.11 -47.28
CA SER A 102 0.91 0.20 -47.01
C SER A 102 0.40 0.19 -45.58
N ASP A 103 1.31 0.57 -44.69
CA ASP A 103 1.03 1.05 -43.34
C ASP A 103 -0.11 2.07 -43.40
N SER A 104 -1.30 1.66 -42.99
CA SER A 104 -2.41 2.58 -42.78
C SER A 104 -3.39 2.01 -41.77
N SER A 105 -3.15 2.32 -40.49
CA SER A 105 -4.18 2.63 -39.47
C SER A 105 -3.67 2.48 -38.01
N THR A 106 -2.48 2.98 -37.69
CA THR A 106 -1.97 3.08 -36.29
C THR A 106 -1.58 4.52 -35.92
N GLY A 107 -2.29 5.50 -36.47
CA GLY A 107 -1.96 6.93 -36.34
C GLY A 107 -2.45 7.64 -35.07
N SER A 108 -2.83 6.96 -33.98
CA SER A 108 -3.24 7.68 -32.74
C SER A 108 -2.80 7.00 -31.43
N ARG A 109 -1.52 6.67 -31.29
CA ARG A 109 -0.86 6.49 -29.98
C ARG A 109 0.66 6.64 -30.04
N VAL A 110 1.18 7.48 -30.95
CA VAL A 110 2.62 7.74 -31.09
C VAL A 110 3.00 8.92 -30.18
N GLN A 111 3.00 8.70 -28.87
CA GLN A 111 3.76 9.53 -27.92
C GLN A 111 4.91 8.74 -27.27
N SER A 112 5.18 7.51 -27.71
CA SER A 112 5.87 6.53 -26.87
C SER A 112 7.41 6.53 -26.91
N GLU A 113 8.08 7.32 -27.76
CA GLU A 113 9.56 7.21 -27.89
C GLU A 113 10.33 8.54 -27.95
N SER A 114 9.67 9.71 -27.82
CA SER A 114 10.37 11.01 -27.94
C SER A 114 9.70 12.18 -27.18
N GLY A 115 8.93 11.87 -26.13
CA GLY A 115 8.27 12.86 -25.28
C GLY A 115 9.09 13.25 -24.05
N LEU A 116 8.73 14.38 -23.43
CA LEU A 116 9.37 14.87 -22.18
C LEU A 116 9.38 13.79 -21.08
N LEU A 117 8.24 13.14 -20.87
CA LEU A 117 8.07 12.12 -19.83
C LEU A 117 8.93 10.89 -20.10
N TRP A 118 9.01 10.47 -21.36
CA TRP A 118 9.87 9.34 -21.76
C TRP A 118 11.34 9.68 -21.56
N ALA A 119 11.78 10.87 -22.00
CA ALA A 119 13.16 11.31 -21.84
C ALA A 119 13.57 11.42 -20.36
N LEU A 120 12.68 11.96 -19.50
CA LEU A 120 12.90 11.98 -18.05
C LEU A 120 12.99 10.55 -17.49
N LEU A 121 12.13 9.64 -17.90
CA LEU A 121 12.16 8.25 -17.43
C LEU A 121 13.47 7.54 -17.82
N GLN A 122 13.94 7.73 -19.04
CA GLN A 122 15.22 7.16 -19.51
C GLN A 122 16.43 7.76 -18.78
N LEU A 123 16.44 9.08 -18.56
CA LEU A 123 17.52 9.71 -17.79
C LEU A 123 17.48 9.32 -16.31
N ALA A 124 16.30 9.02 -15.77
CA ALA A 124 16.17 8.48 -14.42
C ALA A 124 16.78 7.07 -14.27
N SER A 125 17.02 6.33 -15.36
CA SER A 125 17.80 5.07 -15.34
C SER A 125 19.29 5.26 -15.65
N SER A 126 19.77 6.49 -15.81
CA SER A 126 21.19 6.76 -16.10
C SER A 126 22.11 6.23 -14.99
N ALA A 127 23.25 5.68 -15.41
CA ALA A 127 24.36 5.30 -14.53
C ALA A 127 25.13 6.51 -13.98
N ARG A 128 24.52 7.70 -13.88
CA ARG A 128 25.12 8.87 -13.22
C ARG A 128 24.10 9.41 -12.22
N GLY A 129 24.38 9.27 -10.93
CA GLY A 129 23.44 9.66 -9.87
C GLY A 129 22.95 11.11 -9.96
N SER A 130 23.81 12.05 -10.37
CA SER A 130 23.42 13.46 -10.55
C SER A 130 22.50 13.72 -11.76
N VAL A 131 22.56 12.89 -12.79
CA VAL A 131 21.66 12.94 -13.95
C VAL A 131 20.31 12.38 -13.55
N ALA A 132 20.31 11.19 -12.94
CA ALA A 132 19.10 10.54 -12.47
C ALA A 132 18.36 11.42 -11.45
N LEU A 133 19.05 12.01 -10.47
CA LEU A 133 18.43 12.89 -9.48
C LEU A 133 17.67 14.06 -10.11
N LYS A 134 18.25 14.73 -11.11
CA LYS A 134 17.56 15.83 -11.84
C LYS A 134 16.33 15.33 -12.61
N ALA A 135 16.38 14.11 -13.13
CA ALA A 135 15.24 13.52 -13.82
C ALA A 135 14.10 13.18 -12.83
N PHE A 136 14.43 12.64 -11.66
CA PHE A 136 13.47 12.41 -10.57
C PHE A 136 12.84 13.73 -10.09
N GLU A 137 13.65 14.77 -9.85
CA GLU A 137 13.17 16.11 -9.51
C GLU A 137 12.24 16.67 -10.61
N GLY A 138 12.60 16.48 -11.88
CA GLY A 138 11.75 16.88 -13.02
C GLY A 138 10.38 16.22 -12.99
N LEU A 139 10.32 14.90 -12.73
CA LEU A 139 9.07 14.15 -12.61
C LEU A 139 8.23 14.59 -11.40
N LEU A 140 8.87 14.89 -10.26
CA LEU A 140 8.19 15.44 -9.07
C LEU A 140 7.60 16.83 -9.36
N LEU A 141 8.35 17.70 -10.07
CA LEU A 141 7.84 19.02 -10.42
C LEU A 141 6.62 18.97 -11.35
N LEU A 142 6.57 18.00 -12.27
CA LEU A 142 5.42 17.80 -13.16
C LEU A 142 4.22 17.17 -12.46
N SER A 143 4.44 16.23 -11.54
CA SER A 143 3.36 15.58 -10.79
C SER A 143 2.78 16.47 -9.69
N ALA A 144 3.57 17.35 -9.09
CA ALA A 144 3.14 18.29 -8.05
C ALA A 144 2.47 19.58 -8.58
N LEU A 145 1.99 19.59 -9.83
CA LEU A 145 1.25 20.71 -10.41
C LEU A 145 -0.14 20.78 -9.77
N GLN A 146 -0.42 21.81 -8.96
CA GLN A 146 -1.67 21.95 -8.20
C GLN A 146 -2.88 22.39 -9.07
N ASP A 147 -2.67 22.60 -10.36
CA ASP A 147 -3.72 23.00 -11.29
C ASP A 147 -4.54 21.77 -11.73
N GLU A 148 -5.85 21.78 -11.49
CA GLU A 148 -6.74 20.65 -11.81
C GLU A 148 -6.66 20.23 -13.28
N SER A 149 -6.61 21.21 -14.19
CA SER A 149 -6.52 20.94 -15.63
C SER A 149 -5.22 20.23 -16.02
N SER A 150 -4.11 20.58 -15.35
CA SER A 150 -2.81 19.95 -15.54
C SER A 150 -2.78 18.52 -15.01
N GLY A 151 -3.47 18.26 -13.88
CA GLY A 151 -3.65 16.92 -13.34
C GLY A 151 -4.43 16.00 -14.28
N GLU A 152 -5.53 16.47 -14.84
CA GLU A 152 -6.33 15.72 -15.84
C GLU A 152 -5.57 15.48 -17.14
N ILE A 153 -4.82 16.49 -17.60
CA ILE A 153 -3.94 16.34 -18.77
C ILE A 153 -2.93 15.22 -18.54
N LEU A 154 -2.25 15.21 -17.39
CA LEU A 154 -1.27 14.17 -17.08
C LEU A 154 -1.91 12.81 -16.87
N SER A 155 -3.12 12.73 -16.30
CA SER A 155 -3.78 11.43 -16.05
C SER A 155 -4.36 10.80 -17.32
N ASP A 156 -4.99 11.60 -18.18
CA ASP A 156 -5.84 11.09 -19.26
C ASP A 156 -5.24 11.29 -20.65
N GLN A 157 -4.43 12.33 -20.82
CA GLN A 157 -3.87 12.71 -22.11
C GLN A 157 -2.38 12.31 -22.25
N THR A 158 -1.80 11.71 -21.22
CA THR A 158 -0.45 11.15 -21.25
C THR A 158 -0.39 9.71 -20.79
N LEU A 159 0.70 9.03 -21.13
CA LEU A 159 0.99 7.66 -20.69
C LEU A 159 1.83 7.63 -19.41
N LEU A 160 1.81 8.69 -18.58
CA LEU A 160 2.69 8.81 -17.42
C LEU A 160 2.53 7.63 -16.45
N GLY A 161 1.30 7.27 -16.10
CA GLY A 161 1.03 6.14 -15.20
C GLY A 161 1.50 4.81 -15.77
N GLU A 162 1.26 4.56 -17.05
CA GLU A 162 1.69 3.33 -17.74
C GLU A 162 3.23 3.22 -17.80
N LEU A 163 3.92 4.34 -18.05
CA LEU A 163 5.37 4.42 -18.10
C LEU A 163 6.01 4.20 -16.72
N LEU A 164 5.48 4.84 -15.68
CA LEU A 164 5.99 4.74 -14.31
C LEU A 164 5.75 3.34 -13.71
N ALA A 165 4.55 2.80 -13.89
CA ALA A 165 4.22 1.43 -13.48
C ALA A 165 4.97 0.39 -14.32
N GLY A 166 5.14 0.63 -15.62
CA GLY A 166 5.97 -0.21 -16.49
C GLY A 166 7.42 -0.28 -16.03
N ARG A 167 7.99 0.83 -15.55
CA ARG A 167 9.33 0.83 -14.94
C ARG A 167 9.37 0.07 -13.61
N LEU A 168 8.35 0.20 -12.76
CA LEU A 168 8.24 -0.62 -11.54
C LEU A 168 8.26 -2.11 -11.89
N LEU A 169 7.49 -2.51 -12.91
CA LEU A 169 7.46 -3.87 -13.40
C LEU A 169 8.82 -4.33 -13.96
N GLN A 170 9.53 -3.48 -14.71
CA GLN A 170 10.88 -3.80 -15.17
C GLN A 170 11.82 -4.09 -14.00
N LEU A 171 11.81 -3.26 -12.96
CA LEU A 171 12.64 -3.47 -11.77
C LEU A 171 12.23 -4.75 -11.02
N TYR A 172 10.93 -5.02 -10.92
CA TYR A 172 10.41 -6.26 -10.33
C TYR A 172 10.86 -7.50 -11.11
N SER A 173 10.86 -7.45 -12.45
CA SER A 173 11.28 -8.57 -13.30
C SER A 173 12.76 -8.92 -13.19
N LEU A 174 13.59 -8.02 -12.65
CA LEU A 174 15.00 -8.26 -12.40
C LEU A 174 15.25 -8.96 -11.04
N LEU A 175 14.23 -9.12 -10.20
CA LEU A 175 14.38 -9.77 -8.90
C LEU A 175 14.57 -11.28 -9.08
N PRO A 176 15.64 -11.88 -8.52
CA PRO A 176 15.89 -13.31 -8.64
C PRO A 176 15.00 -14.07 -7.64
N MET A 177 13.73 -14.29 -8.00
CA MET A 177 12.70 -14.92 -7.15
C MET A 177 13.12 -16.28 -6.56
N GLU A 178 13.98 -17.02 -7.24
CA GLU A 178 14.45 -18.34 -6.81
C GLU A 178 15.62 -18.30 -5.82
N ALA A 179 16.40 -17.20 -5.79
CA ALA A 179 17.59 -17.06 -4.97
C ALA A 179 17.41 -16.12 -3.76
N LEU A 180 16.27 -15.45 -3.68
CA LEU A 180 15.93 -14.53 -2.59
C LEU A 180 15.50 -15.31 -1.35
N ASP A 181 16.07 -14.96 -0.20
CA ASP A 181 15.60 -15.45 1.10
C ASP A 181 14.33 -14.68 1.53
N PRO A 182 13.19 -15.35 1.76
CA PRO A 182 11.95 -14.68 2.17
C PRO A 182 12.04 -13.89 3.47
N GLY A 183 12.90 -14.31 4.41
CA GLY A 183 13.10 -13.64 5.71
C GLY A 183 13.86 -12.31 5.58
N GLU A 184 14.92 -12.29 4.77
CA GLU A 184 15.63 -11.04 4.41
C GLU A 184 14.73 -10.05 3.68
N VAL A 185 13.88 -10.53 2.76
CA VAL A 185 12.91 -9.69 2.03
C VAL A 185 11.90 -9.08 3.00
N GLN A 186 11.39 -9.88 3.92
CA GLN A 186 10.37 -9.43 4.87
C GLN A 186 10.92 -8.42 5.87
N SER A 187 12.16 -8.57 6.32
CA SER A 187 12.84 -7.65 7.24
C SER A 187 13.56 -6.49 6.53
N TRP A 188 13.33 -6.33 5.22
CA TRP A 188 14.03 -5.33 4.43
C TRP A 188 13.78 -3.92 5.01
N PRO A 189 14.85 -3.10 5.19
CA PRO A 189 14.70 -1.78 5.76
C PRO A 189 14.09 -0.80 4.76
N HIS A 190 13.25 0.12 5.26
CA HIS A 190 12.80 1.25 4.45
C HIS A 190 14.01 2.08 4.01
N THR A 191 14.15 2.24 2.70
CA THR A 191 15.25 2.99 2.10
C THR A 191 14.66 4.14 1.30
N PRO A 192 14.77 5.40 1.76
CA PRO A 192 14.17 6.52 1.06
C PRO A 192 14.79 6.65 -0.33
N TRP A 193 13.98 6.97 -1.33
CA TRP A 193 14.39 7.03 -2.73
C TRP A 193 15.58 7.96 -2.98
N SER A 194 15.74 9.01 -2.16
CA SER A 194 16.83 9.98 -2.24
C SER A 194 18.19 9.41 -1.79
N SER A 195 18.20 8.37 -0.95
CA SER A 195 19.44 7.79 -0.40
C SER A 195 20.28 7.05 -1.44
N GLN A 196 19.71 6.63 -2.56
CA GLN A 196 20.45 5.97 -3.64
C GLN A 196 21.46 6.92 -4.31
N PHE A 197 21.24 8.24 -4.23
CA PHE A 197 22.11 9.23 -4.86
C PHE A 197 23.31 9.60 -3.98
N SER A 198 23.24 9.41 -2.66
CA SER A 198 24.38 9.63 -1.75
C SER A 198 25.36 8.47 -1.78
N ARG A 199 24.88 7.23 -1.97
CA ARG A 199 25.74 6.02 -2.11
C ARG A 199 26.66 6.10 -3.33
N TRP A 200 26.27 6.86 -4.35
CA TRP A 200 27.07 7.05 -5.57
C TRP A 200 28.42 7.73 -5.32
N SER A 201 28.59 8.47 -4.22
CA SER A 201 29.87 9.12 -3.89
C SER A 201 30.87 8.20 -3.18
N SER A 202 30.51 6.95 -2.86
CA SER A 202 31.35 6.02 -2.12
C SER A 202 31.79 4.83 -3.00
N ASP A 203 33.10 4.55 -3.02
CA ASP A 203 33.78 3.56 -3.88
C ASP A 203 33.49 2.07 -3.53
N LEU A 204 32.47 1.77 -2.72
CA LEU A 204 32.20 0.40 -2.25
C LEU A 204 31.21 -0.34 -3.17
N ARG A 205 31.64 -0.58 -4.41
CA ARG A 205 30.80 -1.15 -5.48
C ARG A 205 30.85 -2.69 -5.59
N SER A 206 31.52 -3.39 -4.67
CA SER A 206 31.96 -4.79 -4.91
C SER A 206 31.24 -5.90 -4.12
N VAL A 207 30.23 -5.62 -3.29
CA VAL A 207 29.53 -6.67 -2.49
C VAL A 207 28.03 -6.81 -2.83
N ALA A 208 27.46 -5.95 -3.68
CA ALA A 208 26.04 -5.61 -3.62
C ALA A 208 25.15 -6.05 -4.81
N ALA A 209 25.56 -6.99 -5.67
CA ALA A 209 24.82 -7.24 -6.92
C ALA A 209 23.36 -7.70 -6.74
N ALA A 210 23.03 -8.49 -5.70
CA ALA A 210 21.64 -8.89 -5.40
C ALA A 210 20.90 -7.84 -4.55
N SER A 211 21.59 -7.21 -3.59
CA SER A 211 21.03 -6.14 -2.76
C SER A 211 20.68 -4.88 -3.56
N ASP A 212 21.35 -4.66 -4.69
CA ASP A 212 21.12 -3.50 -5.56
C ASP A 212 19.76 -3.59 -6.25
N HIS A 213 19.35 -4.76 -6.76
CA HIS A 213 18.06 -4.90 -7.45
C HIS A 213 16.88 -4.70 -6.50
N MET A 214 16.95 -5.27 -5.29
CA MET A 214 15.93 -5.09 -4.26
C MET A 214 15.86 -3.64 -3.78
N THR A 215 17.02 -3.02 -3.53
CA THR A 215 17.09 -1.59 -3.19
C THR A 215 16.47 -0.73 -4.29
N ASN A 216 16.79 -1.00 -5.56
CA ASN A 216 16.27 -0.22 -6.69
C ASN A 216 14.75 -0.38 -6.86
N PHE A 217 14.23 -1.59 -6.63
CA PHE A 217 12.79 -1.83 -6.68
C PHE A 217 12.07 -1.05 -5.57
N PHE A 218 12.49 -1.20 -4.31
CA PHE A 218 11.83 -0.51 -3.20
C PHE A 218 12.07 1.00 -3.20
N SER A 219 13.22 1.48 -3.68
CA SER A 219 13.46 2.92 -3.83
C SER A 219 12.59 3.53 -4.93
N TRP A 220 12.30 2.78 -6.00
CA TRP A 220 11.35 3.21 -7.01
C TRP A 220 9.91 3.17 -6.49
N LEU A 221 9.53 2.16 -5.72
CA LEU A 221 8.22 2.10 -5.06
C LEU A 221 8.03 3.29 -4.09
N ASP A 222 9.03 3.59 -3.26
CA ASP A 222 9.04 4.74 -2.35
C ASP A 222 8.94 6.07 -3.11
N PHE A 223 9.63 6.18 -4.25
CA PHE A 223 9.49 7.36 -5.13
C PHE A 223 8.08 7.50 -5.69
N LEU A 224 7.46 6.42 -6.16
CA LEU A 224 6.08 6.45 -6.66
C LEU A 224 5.10 6.82 -5.54
N ASP A 225 5.29 6.28 -4.34
CA ASP A 225 4.47 6.58 -3.17
C ASP A 225 4.57 8.07 -2.79
N HIS A 226 5.80 8.59 -2.71
CA HIS A 226 6.04 10.01 -2.47
C HIS A 226 5.44 10.90 -3.57
N MET A 227 5.55 10.51 -4.83
CA MET A 227 4.96 11.24 -5.96
C MET A 227 3.43 11.28 -5.87
N MET A 228 2.79 10.17 -5.43
CA MET A 228 1.35 10.10 -5.24
C MET A 228 0.88 10.88 -4.00
N GLU A 229 1.75 11.08 -3.00
CA GLU A 229 1.48 11.92 -1.84
C GLU A 229 1.48 13.42 -2.21
N GLU A 230 2.38 13.86 -3.09
CA GLU A 230 2.49 15.27 -3.49
C GLU A 230 1.58 15.67 -4.67
N ALA A 231 1.10 14.69 -5.45
CA ALA A 231 0.29 14.93 -6.64
C ALA A 231 -1.18 15.28 -6.35
N PRO A 232 -1.87 16.00 -7.26
CA PRO A 232 -3.32 16.16 -7.19
C PRO A 232 -4.04 14.81 -7.16
N GLN A 233 -5.17 14.75 -6.43
CA GLN A 233 -5.87 13.50 -6.17
C GLN A 233 -6.31 12.76 -7.45
N VAL A 234 -6.61 13.47 -8.54
CA VAL A 234 -6.97 12.86 -9.85
C VAL A 234 -5.79 12.09 -10.43
N LEU A 235 -4.61 12.73 -10.45
CA LEU A 235 -3.38 12.11 -10.94
C LEU A 235 -2.94 10.97 -10.02
N ALA A 236 -2.92 11.19 -8.71
CA ALA A 236 -2.54 10.18 -7.73
C ALA A 236 -3.38 8.90 -7.85
N ARG A 237 -4.72 9.04 -7.98
CA ARG A 237 -5.63 7.89 -8.20
C ARG A 237 -5.34 7.16 -9.52
N LYS A 238 -5.09 7.90 -10.61
CA LYS A 238 -4.76 7.29 -11.90
C LYS A 238 -3.43 6.53 -11.85
N LEU A 239 -2.40 7.12 -11.24
CA LEU A 239 -1.09 6.49 -11.05
C LEU A 239 -1.21 5.21 -10.21
N ALA A 240 -1.92 5.27 -9.08
CA ALA A 240 -2.18 4.12 -8.23
C ALA A 240 -2.92 3.01 -8.99
N HIS A 241 -3.93 3.36 -9.79
CA HIS A 241 -4.66 2.41 -10.62
C HIS A 241 -3.76 1.75 -11.68
N CYS A 242 -2.85 2.50 -12.31
CA CYS A 242 -1.87 1.92 -13.25
C CYS A 242 -0.93 0.92 -12.55
N VAL A 243 -0.46 1.23 -11.34
CA VAL A 243 0.35 0.29 -10.53
C VAL A 243 -0.45 -0.95 -10.18
N HIS A 244 -1.71 -0.79 -9.76
CA HIS A 244 -2.61 -1.90 -9.48
C HIS A 244 -2.76 -2.83 -10.70
N GLN A 245 -3.09 -2.28 -11.87
CA GLN A 245 -3.30 -3.12 -13.06
C GLN A 245 -2.00 -3.81 -13.50
N ILE A 246 -0.93 -3.04 -13.72
CA ILE A 246 0.30 -3.53 -14.38
C ILE A 246 1.16 -4.42 -13.47
N TRP A 247 1.22 -4.12 -12.16
CA TRP A 247 2.08 -4.88 -11.24
C TRP A 247 1.26 -5.83 -10.36
N MET A 248 0.20 -5.33 -9.72
CA MET A 248 -0.51 -6.12 -8.72
C MET A 248 -1.41 -7.20 -9.36
N PHE A 249 -2.24 -6.80 -10.33
CA PHE A 249 -3.15 -7.71 -11.02
C PHE A 249 -2.44 -8.58 -12.07
N ASP A 250 -1.66 -7.98 -12.96
CA ASP A 250 -1.03 -8.72 -14.06
C ASP A 250 0.12 -9.64 -13.62
N VAL A 251 0.81 -9.33 -12.49
CA VAL A 251 2.02 -10.06 -12.07
C VAL A 251 1.93 -10.65 -10.67
N LEU A 252 1.59 -9.87 -9.64
CA LEU A 252 1.55 -10.41 -8.28
C LEU A 252 0.41 -11.42 -8.10
N GLN A 253 -0.78 -11.17 -8.62
CA GLN A 253 -1.91 -12.11 -8.47
C GLN A 253 -1.59 -13.52 -8.99
N PRO A 254 -1.09 -13.72 -10.23
CA PRO A 254 -0.75 -15.07 -10.68
C PRO A 254 0.40 -15.69 -9.89
N GLN A 255 1.35 -14.90 -9.39
CA GLN A 255 2.44 -15.39 -8.53
C GLN A 255 1.94 -15.82 -7.15
N LEU A 256 1.02 -15.07 -6.57
CA LEU A 256 0.36 -15.43 -5.32
C LEU A 256 -0.52 -16.66 -5.51
N LEU A 257 -1.14 -16.89 -6.67
CA LEU A 257 -1.93 -18.09 -6.95
C LEU A 257 -1.08 -19.30 -7.41
N HIS A 258 0.23 -19.12 -7.50
CA HIS A 258 1.13 -20.14 -8.03
C HIS A 258 1.27 -21.33 -7.06
N MET A 259 1.61 -22.50 -7.61
CA MET A 259 1.78 -23.73 -6.81
C MET A 259 3.18 -23.88 -6.19
N CYS A 260 4.17 -23.12 -6.69
CA CYS A 260 5.53 -23.13 -6.15
C CYS A 260 5.59 -22.34 -4.84
N GLU A 261 5.92 -23.04 -3.75
CA GLU A 261 6.07 -22.46 -2.41
C GLU A 261 7.04 -21.28 -2.39
N GLN A 262 8.22 -21.41 -2.99
CA GLN A 262 9.21 -20.33 -3.02
C GLN A 262 8.68 -19.05 -3.68
N VAL A 263 7.95 -19.19 -4.79
CA VAL A 263 7.36 -18.05 -5.51
C VAL A 263 6.30 -17.37 -4.64
N VAL A 264 5.45 -18.18 -3.99
CA VAL A 264 4.42 -17.68 -3.06
C VAL A 264 5.04 -16.97 -1.87
N LEU A 265 6.07 -17.55 -1.26
CA LEU A 265 6.79 -16.96 -0.12
C LEU A 265 7.41 -15.62 -0.49
N VAL A 266 8.24 -15.58 -1.52
CA VAL A 266 8.94 -14.34 -1.91
C VAL A 266 7.94 -13.27 -2.36
N SER A 267 6.91 -13.62 -3.16
CA SER A 267 5.89 -12.64 -3.57
C SER A 267 5.08 -12.10 -2.38
N THR A 268 4.75 -12.95 -1.40
CA THR A 268 4.07 -12.54 -0.16
C THR A 268 4.98 -11.64 0.69
N SER A 269 6.27 -11.97 0.83
CA SER A 269 7.25 -11.13 1.55
C SER A 269 7.46 -9.78 0.88
N ILE A 270 7.56 -9.73 -0.46
CA ILE A 270 7.66 -8.45 -1.20
C ILE A 270 6.39 -7.63 -1.00
N LEU A 271 5.21 -8.27 -1.04
CA LEU A 271 3.94 -7.59 -0.82
C LEU A 271 3.81 -7.08 0.62
N CYS A 272 4.24 -7.85 1.62
CA CYS A 272 4.32 -7.43 3.02
C CYS A 272 5.21 -6.19 3.18
N ALA A 273 6.42 -6.21 2.63
CA ALA A 273 7.30 -5.04 2.62
C ALA A 273 6.70 -3.83 1.86
N ALA A 274 6.02 -4.08 0.73
CA ALA A 274 5.34 -3.02 -0.02
C ALA A 274 4.22 -2.38 0.80
N VAL A 275 3.37 -3.17 1.46
CA VAL A 275 2.32 -2.66 2.37
C VAL A 275 2.98 -1.84 3.47
N ARG A 276 4.02 -2.35 4.13
CA ARG A 276 4.76 -1.63 5.18
C ARG A 276 5.24 -0.25 4.71
N PHE A 277 5.83 -0.16 3.52
CA PHE A 277 6.44 1.09 3.04
C PHE A 277 5.45 2.10 2.48
N VAL A 278 4.28 1.68 2.00
CA VAL A 278 3.30 2.60 1.40
C VAL A 278 2.67 3.51 2.47
N ARG A 279 2.67 4.81 2.16
CA ARG A 279 2.14 5.90 2.99
C ARG A 279 1.06 6.69 2.27
N SER A 280 1.10 6.78 0.93
CA SER A 280 0.10 7.52 0.17
C SER A 280 -1.26 6.82 0.24
N ARG A 281 -2.32 7.61 0.48
CA ARG A 281 -3.68 7.09 0.59
C ARG A 281 -4.13 6.38 -0.70
N SER A 282 -3.86 6.99 -1.85
CA SER A 282 -4.28 6.45 -3.16
C SER A 282 -3.69 5.06 -3.45
N LEU A 283 -2.42 4.83 -3.11
CA LEU A 283 -1.77 3.53 -3.34
C LEU A 283 -2.18 2.51 -2.28
N LEU A 284 -2.34 2.95 -1.03
CA LEU A 284 -2.86 2.11 0.06
C LEU A 284 -4.27 1.60 -0.26
N ASP A 285 -5.17 2.47 -0.76
CA ASP A 285 -6.52 2.09 -1.17
C ASP A 285 -6.48 0.98 -2.24
N GLN A 286 -5.56 1.06 -3.20
CA GLN A 286 -5.41 0.02 -4.22
C GLN A 286 -4.82 -1.28 -3.66
N LEU A 287 -3.84 -1.22 -2.73
CA LEU A 287 -3.29 -2.39 -2.04
C LEU A 287 -4.35 -3.12 -1.21
N VAL A 288 -5.14 -2.38 -0.44
CA VAL A 288 -6.25 -2.92 0.37
C VAL A 288 -7.33 -3.51 -0.53
N HIS A 289 -7.71 -2.80 -1.61
CA HIS A 289 -8.66 -3.33 -2.58
C HIS A 289 -8.19 -4.64 -3.22
N PHE A 290 -6.92 -4.70 -3.63
CA PHE A 290 -6.32 -5.89 -4.21
C PHE A 290 -6.30 -7.08 -3.26
N LEU A 291 -5.89 -6.87 -2.00
CA LEU A 291 -5.75 -7.94 -1.02
C LEU A 291 -7.10 -8.42 -0.48
N LEU A 292 -7.98 -7.49 -0.09
CA LEU A 292 -9.18 -7.80 0.67
C LEU A 292 -10.46 -7.85 -0.18
N ARG A 293 -10.55 -7.07 -1.26
CA ARG A 293 -11.74 -7.04 -2.13
C ARG A 293 -11.63 -7.91 -3.38
N THR A 294 -10.46 -8.48 -3.66
CA THR A 294 -10.34 -9.52 -4.69
C THR A 294 -10.87 -10.84 -4.14
N ASN A 295 -12.00 -11.31 -4.69
CA ASN A 295 -12.71 -12.52 -4.24
C ASN A 295 -11.85 -13.78 -4.14
N THR A 296 -10.75 -13.88 -4.88
CA THR A 296 -9.84 -15.04 -4.82
C THR A 296 -8.73 -14.89 -3.80
N LEU A 297 -8.25 -13.67 -3.53
CA LEU A 297 -7.06 -13.44 -2.71
C LEU A 297 -7.38 -13.33 -1.23
N SER A 298 -8.49 -12.67 -0.87
CA SER A 298 -8.93 -12.55 0.52
C SER A 298 -9.11 -13.91 1.23
N PRO A 299 -9.91 -14.86 0.70
CA PRO A 299 -10.05 -16.16 1.34
C PRO A 299 -8.75 -16.99 1.28
N LEU A 300 -7.93 -16.80 0.24
CA LEU A 300 -6.64 -17.50 0.10
C LEU A 300 -5.63 -17.00 1.15
N LEU A 301 -5.58 -15.70 1.41
CA LEU A 301 -4.74 -15.10 2.44
C LEU A 301 -5.10 -15.70 3.81
N LEU A 302 -6.39 -15.70 4.14
CA LEU A 302 -6.89 -16.27 5.40
C LEU A 302 -6.63 -17.78 5.49
N GLN A 303 -6.78 -18.53 4.40
CA GLN A 303 -6.41 -19.95 4.35
C GLN A 303 -4.91 -20.15 4.58
N ARG A 304 -4.06 -19.28 4.02
CA ARG A 304 -2.60 -19.38 4.17
C ARG A 304 -2.12 -19.03 5.56
N CYS A 305 -2.87 -18.22 6.29
CA CYS A 305 -2.63 -17.99 7.70
C CYS A 305 -2.65 -19.30 8.51
N ASP A 306 -3.40 -20.36 8.13
CA ASP A 306 -3.32 -21.72 8.73
C ASP A 306 -2.66 -22.77 7.80
N HIS A 307 -1.64 -22.37 7.02
CA HIS A 307 -0.96 -23.29 6.12
C HIS A 307 -0.05 -24.29 6.86
N ILE A 308 0.14 -25.48 6.27
CA ILE A 308 0.99 -26.56 6.80
C ILE A 308 2.49 -26.15 6.84
N SER A 309 2.91 -25.32 5.89
CA SER A 309 4.24 -24.71 5.90
C SER A 309 4.24 -23.50 6.82
N ASP A 310 5.03 -23.57 7.90
CA ASP A 310 5.18 -22.50 8.88
C ASP A 310 5.70 -21.20 8.25
N GLN A 311 6.53 -21.30 7.20
CA GLN A 311 7.04 -20.12 6.49
C GLN A 311 5.92 -19.38 5.75
N ILE A 312 5.03 -20.10 5.05
CA ILE A 312 3.91 -19.49 4.33
C ILE A 312 2.92 -18.88 5.32
N SER A 313 2.66 -19.61 6.40
CA SER A 313 1.83 -19.13 7.50
C SER A 313 2.38 -17.84 8.08
N PHE A 314 3.64 -17.82 8.50
CA PHE A 314 4.28 -16.66 9.11
C PHE A 314 4.27 -15.46 8.17
N ALA A 315 4.69 -15.62 6.92
CA ALA A 315 4.68 -14.53 5.94
C ALA A 315 3.27 -13.96 5.71
N SER A 316 2.24 -14.81 5.70
CA SER A 316 0.85 -14.40 5.53
C SER A 316 0.31 -13.68 6.76
N LEU A 317 0.62 -14.17 7.97
CA LEU A 317 0.25 -13.53 9.23
C LEU A 317 0.92 -12.15 9.38
N SER A 318 2.19 -12.04 9.03
CA SER A 318 2.88 -10.75 9.04
C SER A 318 2.33 -9.78 8.00
N LEU A 319 1.86 -10.26 6.85
CA LEU A 319 1.15 -9.40 5.90
C LEU A 319 -0.17 -8.88 6.51
N VAL A 320 -0.91 -9.71 7.23
CA VAL A 320 -2.14 -9.28 7.93
C VAL A 320 -1.83 -8.28 9.04
N ASP A 321 -0.79 -8.53 9.84
CA ASP A 321 -0.31 -7.59 10.87
C ASP A 321 0.02 -6.21 10.28
N GLU A 322 0.83 -6.18 9.20
CA GLU A 322 1.17 -4.95 8.50
C GLU A 322 -0.06 -4.22 7.94
N LEU A 323 -1.12 -4.93 7.53
CA LEU A 323 -2.39 -4.33 7.11
C LEU A 323 -3.13 -3.69 8.29
N LEU A 324 -3.17 -4.36 9.45
CA LEU A 324 -3.83 -3.86 10.66
C LEU A 324 -3.18 -2.59 11.21
N GLN A 325 -1.88 -2.42 10.97
CA GLN A 325 -1.14 -1.20 11.34
C GLN A 325 -1.42 0.00 10.42
N LYS A 326 -2.19 -0.16 9.33
CA LYS A 326 -2.48 0.92 8.37
C LYS A 326 -3.76 1.68 8.72
N PRO A 327 -3.80 3.02 8.50
CA PRO A 327 -4.97 3.85 8.78
C PRO A 327 -6.06 3.70 7.69
N HIS A 328 -6.56 2.48 7.46
CA HIS A 328 -7.56 2.20 6.43
C HIS A 328 -8.75 1.40 6.99
N GLU A 329 -9.94 2.01 7.01
CA GLU A 329 -11.18 1.46 7.59
C GLU A 329 -11.56 0.09 6.99
N ASP A 330 -11.50 -0.05 5.66
CA ASP A 330 -11.87 -1.31 4.98
C ASP A 330 -11.07 -2.54 5.47
N VAL A 331 -9.89 -2.36 6.08
CA VAL A 331 -9.08 -3.48 6.59
C VAL A 331 -9.83 -4.19 7.72
N LEU A 332 -10.25 -3.43 8.74
CA LEU A 332 -10.99 -3.99 9.87
C LEU A 332 -12.43 -4.36 9.49
N ASP A 333 -13.04 -3.61 8.57
CA ASP A 333 -14.37 -3.94 8.07
C ASP A 333 -14.40 -5.31 7.38
N VAL A 334 -13.51 -5.54 6.42
CA VAL A 334 -13.52 -6.77 5.63
C VAL A 334 -12.98 -7.96 6.44
N LEU A 335 -11.98 -7.76 7.30
CA LEU A 335 -11.39 -8.86 8.05
C LEU A 335 -12.20 -9.29 9.27
N VAL A 336 -12.89 -8.34 9.94
CA VAL A 336 -13.54 -8.59 11.23
C VAL A 336 -14.97 -8.09 11.27
N LEU A 337 -15.22 -6.79 11.10
CA LEU A 337 -16.51 -6.19 11.47
C LEU A 337 -17.66 -6.67 10.59
N SER A 338 -17.45 -6.90 9.30
CA SER A 338 -18.50 -7.40 8.38
C SER A 338 -19.07 -8.76 8.80
N PHE A 339 -18.32 -9.56 9.55
CA PHE A 339 -18.75 -10.87 10.07
C PHE A 339 -19.44 -10.77 11.45
N LEU A 340 -19.20 -9.68 12.19
CA LEU A 340 -19.76 -9.46 13.52
C LEU A 340 -21.01 -8.57 13.47
N GLN A 341 -21.09 -7.61 12.54
CA GLN A 341 -22.19 -6.64 12.44
C GLN A 341 -23.55 -7.29 12.15
N SER A 342 -23.58 -8.42 11.42
CA SER A 342 -24.80 -9.17 11.17
C SER A 342 -25.33 -9.92 12.40
N ARG A 343 -24.51 -10.01 13.46
CA ARG A 343 -24.73 -10.81 14.66
C ARG A 343 -25.00 -9.92 15.86
N SER A 344 -25.96 -10.31 16.68
CA SER A 344 -26.35 -9.56 17.89
C SER A 344 -25.41 -9.82 19.08
N TYR A 345 -24.08 -9.72 18.89
CA TYR A 345 -23.10 -9.92 19.98
C TYR A 345 -22.99 -8.74 20.94
N LEU A 346 -23.56 -7.60 20.58
CA LEU A 346 -23.60 -6.45 21.49
C LEU A 346 -24.64 -6.68 22.57
N SER A 347 -24.23 -6.51 23.82
CA SER A 347 -25.16 -6.29 24.93
C SER A 347 -26.07 -5.13 24.54
N PRO A 348 -27.40 -5.24 24.65
CA PRO A 348 -28.26 -4.08 24.52
C PRO A 348 -27.75 -3.02 25.48
N GLN A 349 -27.35 -1.87 24.95
CA GLN A 349 -27.06 -0.70 25.77
C GLN A 349 -28.41 -0.29 26.35
N GLU A 350 -28.74 -0.76 27.55
CA GLU A 350 -29.93 -0.28 28.26
C GLU A 350 -29.82 1.25 28.34
N ASP A 351 -30.77 1.94 27.70
CA ASP A 351 -31.11 3.32 27.96
C ASP A 351 -31.52 3.48 29.44
N ARG A 352 -30.56 3.43 30.35
CA ARG A 352 -30.74 3.74 31.78
C ARG A 352 -30.26 5.15 32.08
N TRP A 353 -30.79 6.09 31.30
CA TRP A 353 -30.90 7.48 31.72
C TRP A 353 -32.37 7.86 31.79
N THR A 354 -33.14 7.18 32.63
CA THR A 354 -34.35 7.75 33.25
C THR A 354 -34.85 6.83 34.37
N GLU A 355 -34.88 7.40 35.58
CA GLU A 355 -35.78 7.04 36.69
C GLU A 355 -35.65 5.64 37.31
N SER A 356 -34.74 5.50 38.28
CA SER A 356 -35.11 4.94 39.59
C SER A 356 -33.98 5.20 40.60
N ASN A 357 -34.05 6.37 41.23
CA ASN A 357 -33.50 6.52 42.57
C ASN A 357 -34.47 5.80 43.52
N GLU A 358 -33.90 5.10 44.51
CA GLU A 358 -34.49 4.55 45.73
C GLU A 358 -34.61 3.01 45.85
N ALA A 359 -33.81 2.53 46.83
CA ALA A 359 -34.13 1.52 47.85
C ALA A 359 -33.57 0.08 47.72
N HIS A 360 -32.71 -0.23 48.71
CA HIS A 360 -32.38 -1.52 49.35
C HIS A 360 -31.55 -2.55 48.56
N GLU A 361 -30.30 -2.83 48.96
CA GLU A 361 -29.86 -3.65 50.12
C GLU A 361 -30.35 -5.11 50.08
N ASP A 362 -29.37 -6.01 50.19
CA ASP A 362 -29.44 -7.45 50.44
C ASP A 362 -29.93 -8.39 49.33
N SER A 363 -28.98 -9.02 48.64
CA SER A 363 -29.09 -10.46 48.33
C SER A 363 -27.70 -11.10 48.16
N ASN A 364 -27.18 -11.63 49.27
CA ASN A 364 -26.23 -12.75 49.23
C ASN A 364 -26.89 -13.94 48.53
N GLY A 365 -26.32 -14.42 47.42
CA GLY A 365 -26.83 -15.56 46.68
C GLY A 365 -25.77 -16.12 45.74
N LEU A 366 -25.09 -17.16 46.21
CA LEU A 366 -24.04 -17.94 45.56
C LEU A 366 -24.53 -18.59 44.26
N GLU A 367 -23.74 -18.47 43.18
CA GLU A 367 -23.46 -19.55 42.24
C GLU A 367 -21.96 -19.49 41.93
N GLU A 368 -21.20 -20.35 42.60
CA GLU A 368 -19.79 -20.60 42.29
C GLU A 368 -19.74 -21.41 40.99
N ASP A 369 -19.07 -20.87 39.97
CA ASP A 369 -18.82 -21.53 38.70
C ASP A 369 -17.98 -22.81 38.92
N PRO A 370 -18.47 -24.01 38.54
CA PRO A 370 -17.78 -25.27 38.79
C PRO A 370 -16.46 -25.44 38.01
N PHE A 371 -16.06 -24.49 37.15
CA PHE A 371 -14.82 -24.61 36.37
C PHE A 371 -13.52 -24.27 37.13
N PHE A 372 -13.59 -23.70 38.34
CA PHE A 372 -12.41 -23.13 39.02
C PHE A 372 -12.07 -23.68 40.42
N SER A 373 -12.80 -24.68 40.93
CA SER A 373 -12.65 -25.11 42.34
C SER A 373 -11.72 -26.30 42.60
N GLU A 374 -11.12 -26.93 41.58
CA GLU A 374 -10.29 -28.12 41.78
C GLU A 374 -8.89 -28.02 41.15
N SER A 375 -8.00 -27.17 41.69
CA SER A 375 -6.55 -27.39 41.45
C SER A 375 -5.60 -26.73 42.46
N LEU A 376 -5.96 -26.57 43.74
CA LEU A 376 -5.02 -26.04 44.76
C LEU A 376 -4.92 -26.92 46.02
N LEU A 377 -4.74 -28.22 45.82
CA LEU A 377 -4.20 -29.10 46.87
C LEU A 377 -2.82 -29.64 46.45
N PHE A 378 -1.82 -28.76 46.35
CA PHE A 378 -0.43 -29.14 46.54
C PHE A 378 0.30 -28.12 47.42
N SER A 379 0.96 -28.67 48.43
CA SER A 379 1.47 -28.04 49.65
C SER A 379 2.40 -26.83 49.47
N GLU A 380 2.14 -25.85 50.32
CA GLU A 380 3.07 -25.01 51.09
C GLU A 380 4.50 -24.84 50.54
N SER A 381 4.79 -23.65 49.99
CA SER A 381 5.67 -22.67 50.66
C SER A 381 5.96 -21.46 49.75
N GLN A 382 5.55 -20.28 50.22
CA GLN A 382 6.09 -18.95 49.89
C GLN A 382 5.98 -18.43 48.44
N LEU A 383 4.83 -17.85 48.07
CA LEU A 383 4.78 -16.68 47.18
C LEU A 383 3.54 -15.83 47.53
N ILE A 384 3.77 -14.59 47.96
CA ILE A 384 2.71 -13.59 48.10
C ILE A 384 2.36 -13.12 46.68
N LEU A 385 1.29 -13.68 46.12
CA LEU A 385 0.62 -13.14 44.93
C LEU A 385 -0.58 -12.30 45.40
N PRO A 386 -0.81 -11.08 44.86
CA PRO A 386 -2.09 -10.40 45.05
C PRO A 386 -3.20 -11.17 44.30
N PRO A 387 -4.44 -11.19 44.82
CA PRO A 387 -5.56 -11.86 44.16
C PRO A 387 -5.90 -11.16 42.83
N PRO A 388 -6.43 -11.89 41.83
CA PRO A 388 -6.89 -11.28 40.59
C PRO A 388 -8.00 -10.25 40.88
N PRO A 389 -8.02 -9.09 40.20
CA PRO A 389 -9.12 -8.15 40.36
C PRO A 389 -10.40 -8.81 39.82
N ARG A 390 -11.42 -8.87 40.68
CA ARG A 390 -12.76 -9.34 40.32
C ARG A 390 -13.30 -8.47 39.19
N CYS A 391 -13.71 -9.07 38.08
CA CYS A 391 -14.48 -8.41 37.03
C CYS A 391 -15.75 -7.83 37.64
N SER A 392 -15.67 -6.55 38.02
CA SER A 392 -16.82 -5.77 38.46
C SER A 392 -17.34 -5.08 37.21
N SER A 393 -18.50 -5.51 36.73
CA SER A 393 -19.29 -4.82 35.71
C SER A 393 -19.71 -3.45 36.23
N SER A 394 -18.80 -2.48 36.17
CA SER A 394 -19.08 -1.07 36.45
C SER A 394 -19.02 -0.31 35.13
N SER A 395 -20.17 0.24 34.76
CA SER A 395 -20.45 1.04 33.58
C SER A 395 -19.80 2.43 33.66
N ALA A 396 -18.46 2.48 33.74
CA ALA A 396 -17.70 3.71 33.56
C ALA A 396 -17.19 3.80 32.11
N PRO A 397 -17.17 4.99 31.50
CA PRO A 397 -16.66 5.16 30.14
C PRO A 397 -15.22 4.65 30.07
N LEU A 398 -14.96 3.78 29.09
CA LEU A 398 -13.67 3.15 28.79
C LEU A 398 -12.62 4.23 28.47
N SER A 399 -12.03 4.82 29.50
CA SER A 399 -11.02 5.86 29.40
C SER A 399 -10.00 5.69 30.52
N GLY A 400 -8.80 5.24 30.14
CA GLY A 400 -7.63 5.14 31.02
C GLY A 400 -7.05 3.73 31.11
N LEU A 401 -5.74 3.70 31.39
CA LEU A 401 -4.78 2.59 31.57
C LEU A 401 -5.36 1.26 32.11
N GLY A 402 -6.42 1.30 32.94
CA GLY A 402 -7.11 0.12 33.45
C GLY A 402 -7.88 -0.69 32.40
N SER A 403 -8.31 -0.09 31.29
CA SER A 403 -9.03 -0.80 30.22
C SER A 403 -8.14 -1.79 29.47
N ALA A 404 -6.92 -1.38 29.09
CA ALA A 404 -5.97 -2.25 28.39
C ALA A 404 -5.47 -3.37 29.31
N ALA A 405 -5.14 -3.04 30.57
CA ALA A 405 -4.74 -4.04 31.56
C ALA A 405 -5.86 -5.06 31.84
N ASN A 406 -7.14 -4.65 31.87
CA ASN A 406 -8.26 -5.58 32.06
C ASN A 406 -8.46 -6.50 30.85
N VAL A 407 -8.31 -5.99 29.62
CA VAL A 407 -8.42 -6.84 28.42
C VAL A 407 -7.24 -7.80 28.33
N VAL A 408 -6.01 -7.30 28.52
CA VAL A 408 -4.80 -8.13 28.64
C VAL A 408 -4.98 -9.22 29.68
N ASN A 409 -5.48 -8.90 30.88
CA ASN A 409 -5.76 -9.89 31.92
C ASN A 409 -6.82 -10.90 31.51
N SER A 410 -7.88 -10.45 30.81
CA SER A 410 -8.94 -11.34 30.32
C SER A 410 -8.40 -12.34 29.29
N PHE A 411 -7.52 -11.90 28.39
CA PHE A 411 -6.82 -12.78 27.44
C PHE A 411 -5.79 -13.68 28.13
N LEU A 412 -5.01 -13.17 29.09
CA LEU A 412 -4.06 -13.99 29.85
C LEU A 412 -4.75 -15.10 30.64
N CYS A 413 -6.00 -14.91 31.08
CA CYS A 413 -6.82 -15.97 31.67
C CYS A 413 -7.09 -17.12 30.69
N LEU A 414 -7.10 -16.86 29.37
CA LEU A 414 -7.31 -17.87 28.33
C LEU A 414 -6.01 -18.56 27.91
N VAL A 415 -4.85 -17.93 28.11
CA VAL A 415 -3.54 -18.49 27.73
C VAL A 415 -3.02 -19.46 28.80
N PRO A 416 -2.67 -20.71 28.44
CA PRO A 416 -2.08 -21.67 29.38
C PRO A 416 -0.82 -21.14 30.04
N VAL A 417 -0.65 -21.41 31.34
CA VAL A 417 0.49 -20.91 32.14
C VAL A 417 1.84 -21.32 31.54
N GLN A 418 1.90 -22.48 30.90
CA GLN A 418 3.09 -23.07 30.28
C GLN A 418 3.64 -22.26 29.09
N VAL A 419 2.81 -21.42 28.47
CA VAL A 419 3.17 -20.61 27.29
C VAL A 419 3.50 -19.17 27.69
N ARG A 420 3.26 -18.78 28.95
CA ARG A 420 3.47 -17.40 29.42
C ARG A 420 4.96 -17.09 29.55
N SER A 421 5.53 -16.44 28.54
CA SER A 421 6.92 -15.97 28.49
C SER A 421 7.26 -14.97 29.61
N ALA A 422 6.25 -14.23 30.11
CA ALA A 422 6.40 -13.24 31.18
C ALA A 422 6.95 -13.80 32.50
N GLN A 423 6.78 -15.11 32.77
CA GLN A 423 7.29 -15.76 34.00
C GLN A 423 8.78 -16.10 33.92
N LEU A 424 9.37 -16.11 32.72
CA LEU A 424 10.78 -16.42 32.48
C LEU A 424 11.68 -15.18 32.52
N ILE A 425 11.11 -13.96 32.48
CA ILE A 425 11.83 -12.69 32.50
C ILE A 425 11.92 -12.21 33.95
N GLN A 426 13.12 -12.31 34.55
CA GLN A 426 13.37 -12.06 35.98
C GLN A 426 13.05 -10.63 36.47
N GLU A 427 12.89 -9.65 35.58
CA GLU A 427 12.55 -8.27 35.93
C GLU A 427 11.53 -7.67 34.94
N GLY A 428 10.33 -7.34 35.42
CA GLY A 428 9.39 -6.46 34.72
C GLY A 428 8.68 -7.00 33.47
N GLY A 429 8.78 -8.29 33.14
CA GLY A 429 8.22 -8.84 31.89
C GLY A 429 6.72 -8.56 31.67
N TYR A 430 5.89 -8.80 32.69
CA TYR A 430 4.45 -8.52 32.60
C TYR A 430 4.14 -7.01 32.49
N GLU A 431 4.84 -6.16 33.24
CA GLU A 431 4.66 -4.70 33.18
C GLU A 431 5.09 -4.13 31.83
N SER A 432 6.16 -4.66 31.22
CA SER A 432 6.56 -4.32 29.85
C SER A 432 5.47 -4.71 28.86
N TYR A 433 4.95 -5.94 28.96
CA TYR A 433 3.88 -6.40 28.07
C TYR A 433 2.62 -5.53 28.15
N VAL A 434 2.17 -5.19 29.37
CA VAL A 434 1.02 -4.28 29.56
C VAL A 434 1.32 -2.87 29.01
N HIS A 435 2.56 -2.40 29.13
CA HIS A 435 2.98 -1.11 28.58
C HIS A 435 3.00 -1.11 27.05
N ASP A 436 3.53 -2.16 26.43
CA ASP A 436 3.60 -2.33 24.98
C ASP A 436 2.19 -2.46 24.40
N ALA A 437 1.34 -3.29 25.02
CA ALA A 437 -0.07 -3.40 24.69
C ALA A 437 -0.80 -2.05 24.81
N HIS A 438 -0.57 -1.30 25.89
CA HIS A 438 -1.18 0.03 26.02
C HIS A 438 -0.69 0.99 24.92
N THR A 439 0.58 0.94 24.55
CA THR A 439 1.17 1.77 23.50
C THR A 439 0.52 1.48 22.15
N GLN A 440 0.45 0.21 21.76
CA GLN A 440 -0.18 -0.20 20.51
C GLN A 440 -1.69 0.08 20.49
N VAL A 441 -2.44 -0.11 21.59
CA VAL A 441 -3.86 0.31 21.68
C VAL A 441 -3.99 1.81 21.45
N THR A 442 -3.08 2.60 22.03
CA THR A 442 -3.09 4.06 21.89
C THR A 442 -2.81 4.48 20.45
N GLU A 443 -1.87 3.83 19.78
CA GLU A 443 -1.55 4.06 18.37
C GLU A 443 -2.72 3.68 17.46
N CYS A 444 -3.31 2.50 17.64
CA CYS A 444 -4.46 2.05 16.86
C CYS A 444 -5.70 2.94 17.08
N ARG A 445 -5.93 3.42 18.30
CA ARG A 445 -6.94 4.45 18.57
C ARG A 445 -6.65 5.76 17.86
N ALA A 446 -5.39 6.15 17.72
CA ALA A 446 -5.04 7.36 16.97
C ALA A 446 -5.34 7.19 15.47
N LEU A 447 -5.10 6.01 14.90
CA LEU A 447 -5.38 5.69 13.50
C LEU A 447 -6.88 5.68 13.17
N SER A 448 -7.70 5.20 14.12
CA SER A 448 -9.15 5.02 13.94
C SER A 448 -10.02 6.22 14.34
N ARG A 449 -9.43 7.28 14.91
CA ARG A 449 -10.17 8.50 15.33
C ARG A 449 -10.93 9.18 14.20
N SER A 450 -10.45 9.06 12.97
CA SER A 450 -11.03 9.69 11.78
C SER A 450 -12.06 8.81 11.09
N TRP A 451 -12.23 7.55 11.51
CA TRP A 451 -13.16 6.61 10.90
C TRP A 451 -14.58 6.89 11.36
N ASN A 452 -15.54 6.72 10.45
CA ASN A 452 -16.95 6.97 10.72
C ASN A 452 -17.58 5.73 11.34
N TRP A 453 -17.13 5.37 12.55
CA TRP A 453 -17.65 4.24 13.30
C TRP A 453 -19.18 4.27 13.33
N THR A 454 -19.80 3.19 12.86
CA THR A 454 -21.25 3.06 12.85
C THR A 454 -21.77 2.99 14.28
N LEU A 455 -22.30 4.10 14.79
CA LEU A 455 -22.92 4.20 16.12
C LEU A 455 -24.24 3.42 16.22
N SER A 456 -24.81 2.99 15.09
CA SER A 456 -26.04 2.21 15.00
C SER A 456 -25.82 1.01 14.07
N LEU A 457 -25.88 -0.21 14.60
CA LEU A 457 -25.74 -1.42 13.78
C LEU A 457 -26.99 -1.66 12.91
N PRO A 458 -26.82 -2.25 11.72
CA PRO A 458 -27.94 -2.77 10.95
C PRO A 458 -28.72 -3.82 11.76
N ALA A 459 -30.03 -3.93 11.52
CA ALA A 459 -30.83 -4.98 12.14
C ALA A 459 -30.24 -6.37 11.80
N PRO A 460 -30.17 -7.30 12.77
CA PRO A 460 -29.59 -8.62 12.52
C PRO A 460 -30.30 -9.31 11.36
N SER A 461 -29.53 -9.85 10.43
CA SER A 461 -30.08 -10.61 9.31
C SER A 461 -30.77 -11.85 9.85
N ALA A 462 -32.10 -11.91 9.69
CA ALA A 462 -32.93 -13.03 10.12
C ALA A 462 -32.53 -14.30 9.36
N GLY A 463 -31.70 -15.14 9.97
CA GLY A 463 -31.25 -16.41 9.39
C GLY A 463 -29.87 -16.89 9.82
N GLU A 464 -29.08 -16.06 10.50
CA GLU A 464 -27.78 -16.47 11.01
C GLU A 464 -27.92 -17.07 12.42
N GLY A 465 -27.56 -18.36 12.57
CA GLY A 465 -27.88 -19.19 13.75
C GLY A 465 -27.34 -18.68 15.11
N GLU A 466 -27.92 -19.20 16.20
CA GLU A 466 -27.58 -18.89 17.60
C GLU A 466 -26.13 -19.26 18.01
N GLU A 467 -25.37 -19.91 17.13
CA GLU A 467 -23.99 -20.32 17.37
C GLU A 467 -23.00 -19.15 17.18
N PHE A 468 -22.00 -19.09 18.07
CA PHE A 468 -20.91 -18.14 17.99
C PHE A 468 -20.14 -18.32 16.68
N PHE A 469 -20.05 -17.23 15.92
CA PHE A 469 -19.33 -17.10 14.66
C PHE A 469 -18.40 -15.90 14.77
N GLU A 470 -17.11 -16.20 14.87
CA GLU A 470 -16.01 -15.24 15.02
C GLU A 470 -15.47 -14.70 13.68
N GLY A 471 -15.92 -15.27 12.55
CA GLY A 471 -15.37 -14.95 11.23
C GLY A 471 -14.07 -15.70 10.94
N PRO A 472 -13.56 -15.65 9.68
CA PRO A 472 -12.51 -16.54 9.24
C PRO A 472 -11.13 -16.18 9.82
N LEU A 473 -10.85 -14.88 10.02
CA LEU A 473 -9.58 -14.44 10.59
C LEU A 473 -9.46 -14.85 12.07
N LEU A 474 -10.45 -14.49 12.90
CA LEU A 474 -10.44 -14.84 14.32
C LEU A 474 -10.43 -16.36 14.52
N LYS A 475 -11.12 -17.11 13.66
CA LYS A 475 -11.09 -18.56 13.69
C LYS A 475 -9.71 -19.13 13.50
N VAL A 476 -8.99 -18.68 12.47
CA VAL A 476 -7.61 -19.13 12.22
C VAL A 476 -6.71 -18.81 13.42
N LEU A 477 -6.88 -17.64 14.03
CA LEU A 477 -6.07 -17.20 15.16
C LEU A 477 -6.38 -17.99 16.43
N LEU A 478 -7.65 -18.24 16.71
CA LEU A 478 -8.09 -19.04 17.85
C LEU A 478 -7.75 -20.53 17.69
N ASP A 479 -7.91 -21.09 16.49
CA ASP A 479 -7.49 -22.45 16.16
C ASP A 479 -5.96 -22.61 16.36
N ARG A 480 -5.16 -21.61 15.96
CA ARG A 480 -3.72 -21.59 16.19
C ARG A 480 -3.36 -21.46 17.66
N LEU A 481 -4.01 -20.54 18.38
CA LEU A 481 -3.85 -20.38 19.83
C LEU A 481 -4.13 -21.70 20.57
N GLY A 482 -5.16 -22.45 20.16
CA GLY A 482 -5.47 -23.77 20.69
C GLY A 482 -4.39 -24.82 20.45
N ARG A 483 -3.60 -24.68 19.38
CA ARG A 483 -2.50 -25.60 19.00
C ARG A 483 -1.11 -25.14 19.46
N VAL A 484 -0.99 -24.03 20.19
CA VAL A 484 0.31 -23.45 20.61
C VAL A 484 1.19 -24.46 21.35
N LEU A 485 0.60 -25.34 22.15
CA LEU A 485 1.35 -26.36 22.91
C LEU A 485 1.90 -27.50 22.04
N GLU A 486 1.40 -27.66 20.82
CA GLU A 486 1.81 -28.69 19.85
C GLU A 486 2.82 -28.17 18.81
N GLN A 487 2.92 -26.85 18.65
CA GLN A 487 3.86 -26.21 17.74
C GLN A 487 5.25 -26.09 18.40
N VAL A 488 6.25 -26.71 17.78
CA VAL A 488 7.62 -26.84 18.34
C VAL A 488 8.45 -25.56 18.18
N ASP A 489 8.02 -24.60 17.34
CA ASP A 489 8.77 -23.39 17.03
C ASP A 489 8.08 -22.08 17.46
N VAL A 490 8.87 -21.28 18.17
CA VAL A 490 8.54 -20.05 18.93
C VAL A 490 8.35 -18.82 18.03
N HIS A 491 7.56 -18.92 16.96
CA HIS A 491 7.26 -17.76 16.09
C HIS A 491 5.85 -17.18 16.29
N LEU A 492 5.05 -17.76 17.20
CA LEU A 492 3.71 -17.26 17.54
C LEU A 492 3.71 -16.07 18.52
N SER A 493 4.87 -15.70 19.08
CA SER A 493 4.99 -14.66 20.11
C SER A 493 4.48 -13.31 19.62
N VAL A 494 4.85 -12.90 18.41
CA VAL A 494 4.54 -11.54 17.90
C VAL A 494 3.03 -11.38 17.65
N LEU A 495 2.40 -12.35 17.00
CA LEU A 495 0.98 -12.21 16.64
C LEU A 495 0.03 -12.45 17.82
N CYS A 496 0.38 -13.33 18.77
CA CYS A 496 -0.46 -13.55 19.96
C CYS A 496 -0.37 -12.39 20.96
N ASP A 497 0.75 -11.69 20.98
CA ASP A 497 0.97 -10.54 21.84
C ASP A 497 0.26 -9.28 21.30
N ASP A 498 0.23 -9.10 19.98
CA ASP A 498 -0.30 -7.89 19.31
C ASP A 498 -1.79 -8.02 18.93
N LEU A 499 -2.32 -9.24 18.74
CA LEU A 499 -3.72 -9.43 18.35
C LEU A 499 -4.75 -8.97 19.42
N PRO A 500 -4.56 -9.23 20.73
CA PRO A 500 -5.45 -8.68 21.77
C PRO A 500 -5.48 -7.15 21.73
N VAL A 501 -4.37 -6.53 21.33
CA VAL A 501 -4.21 -5.09 21.26
C VAL A 501 -4.91 -4.50 20.04
N HIS A 502 -4.79 -5.12 18.88
CA HIS A 502 -5.56 -4.75 17.70
C HIS A 502 -7.06 -5.00 17.89
N LEU A 503 -7.44 -6.04 18.62
CA LEU A 503 -8.84 -6.32 18.99
C LEU A 503 -9.38 -5.37 20.08
N CYS A 504 -8.55 -4.83 20.97
CA CYS A 504 -8.95 -3.81 21.97
C CYS A 504 -9.46 -2.49 21.36
N VAL A 505 -9.23 -2.29 20.06
CA VAL A 505 -9.63 -1.09 19.32
C VAL A 505 -11.03 -1.23 18.74
N LEU A 506 -11.48 -2.48 18.53
CA LEU A 506 -12.87 -2.84 18.28
C LEU A 506 -13.66 -2.87 19.59
#